data_AF-A0A3M2EK35-F1
#
_entry.id   AF-A0A3M2EK35-F1
#
_cell.length_a   1.000
_cell.length_b   1.000
_cell.length_c   1.000
_cell.angle_alpha   90.00
_cell.angle_beta   90.00
_cell.angle_gamma   90.00
#
_symmetry.space_group_name_H-M   'P 1'
#
loop_
_entity.id
_entity.type
_entity.pdbx_description
1 polymer ?
#
loop_
_entity_poly.entity_id
_entity_poly.type
_entity_poly.pdbx_seq_one_letter_code
_entity_poly.pdbx_strand_id
1 'polypeptide(L)'
;MLSYQHAYHAGGPADLLKHAALAGLVEMMTRKARGLTYAETHAGRGLYDLSGPEAARTGEAAAGIGRIRPAGALGAVLAAIRAAHGPHAYPGSPMIARRLLRPQDRMILFELHPAEHAALSAVMGSGAEIHRRDGFEGLLALAPPRPRAGLVLVDPSYEVKAEYAATARFVLRLLGCWPQAAVLVWYPILRAGRHEELLAGLARLGP
;
A
#
# COMPACT_ATOMS: atom_id res chain seq x y z
N MET A 1 12.26 -14.24 7.83
CA MET A 1 11.08 -14.63 8.64
C MET A 1 9.98 -13.68 8.22
N LEU A 2 8.81 -14.17 7.82
CA LEU A 2 7.65 -13.32 7.47
C LEU A 2 6.76 -13.22 8.71
N SER A 3 7.29 -12.64 9.79
CA SER A 3 6.58 -12.58 11.07
C SER A 3 5.63 -11.40 11.16
N TYR A 4 5.86 -10.34 10.37
CA TYR A 4 5.00 -9.17 10.36
C TYR A 4 3.60 -9.52 9.87
N GLN A 5 2.61 -9.18 10.68
CA GLN A 5 1.20 -9.22 10.29
C GLN A 5 0.61 -7.84 10.47
N HIS A 6 0.12 -7.25 9.39
CA HIS A 6 -0.38 -5.88 9.41
C HIS A 6 -1.66 -5.72 10.26
N ALA A 7 -2.38 -6.81 10.55
CA ALA A 7 -3.57 -6.81 11.39
C ALA A 7 -3.35 -6.23 12.81
N TYR A 8 -2.13 -6.30 13.34
CA TYR A 8 -1.78 -5.70 14.63
C TYR A 8 -1.72 -4.16 14.59
N HIS A 9 -1.56 -3.56 13.41
CA HIS A 9 -1.32 -2.12 13.22
C HIS A 9 -2.44 -1.44 12.42
N ALA A 10 -3.36 -2.23 11.86
CA ALA A 10 -4.42 -1.77 10.99
C ALA A 10 -5.24 -0.64 11.61
N GLY A 11 -5.38 0.46 10.88
CA GLY A 11 -6.17 1.61 11.33
C GLY A 11 -5.49 2.48 12.40
N GLY A 12 -4.21 2.23 12.69
CA GLY A 12 -3.37 3.10 13.51
C GLY A 12 -3.09 4.46 12.85
N PRO A 13 -2.44 5.40 13.58
CA PRO A 13 -2.12 6.72 13.05
C PRO A 13 -1.24 6.70 11.80
N ALA A 14 -0.27 5.78 11.73
CA ALA A 14 0.62 5.62 10.57
C ALA A 14 -0.17 5.23 9.32
N ASP A 15 -1.11 4.30 9.48
CA ASP A 15 -2.02 3.86 8.43
C ASP A 15 -2.91 5.00 7.94
N LEU A 16 -3.47 5.81 8.84
CA LEU A 16 -4.29 6.95 8.44
C LEU A 16 -3.53 7.96 7.58
N LEU A 17 -2.28 8.26 7.94
CA LEU A 17 -1.43 9.15 7.14
C LEU A 17 -1.13 8.54 5.75
N LYS A 18 -0.67 7.29 5.73
CA LYS A 18 -0.34 6.55 4.50
C LYS A 18 -1.55 6.47 3.56
N HIS A 19 -2.69 6.07 4.11
CA HIS A 19 -3.93 5.87 3.36
C HIS A 19 -4.59 7.17 2.91
N ALA A 20 -4.44 8.27 3.67
CA ALA A 20 -4.92 9.58 3.23
C ALA A 20 -4.10 10.09 2.04
N ALA A 21 -2.77 9.95 2.10
CA ALA A 21 -1.88 10.29 1.00
C ALA A 21 -2.17 9.43 -0.25
N LEU A 22 -2.29 8.11 -0.08
CA LEU A 22 -2.64 7.18 -1.16
C LEU A 22 -3.99 7.55 -1.80
N ALA A 23 -5.04 7.73 -1.01
CA ALA A 23 -6.37 8.03 -1.52
C ALA A 23 -6.39 9.35 -2.31
N GLY A 24 -5.71 10.39 -1.80
CA GLY A 24 -5.57 11.66 -2.49
C GLY A 24 -4.82 11.54 -3.82
N LEU A 25 -3.72 10.77 -3.86
CA LEU A 25 -2.95 10.53 -5.08
C LEU A 25 -3.74 9.74 -6.12
N VAL A 26 -4.44 8.67 -5.72
CA VAL A 26 -5.27 7.89 -6.65
C VAL A 26 -6.38 8.78 -7.23
N GLU A 27 -7.12 9.50 -6.38
CA GLU A 27 -8.18 10.41 -6.84
C GLU A 27 -7.65 11.48 -7.80
N MET A 28 -6.51 12.09 -7.50
CA MET A 28 -5.90 13.09 -8.37
C MET A 28 -5.50 12.48 -9.73
N MET A 29 -4.90 11.30 -9.73
CA MET A 29 -4.38 10.68 -10.95
C MET A 29 -5.49 10.13 -11.85
N THR A 30 -6.61 9.70 -11.28
CA THR A 30 -7.78 9.20 -12.03
C THR A 30 -8.65 10.31 -12.63
N ARG A 31 -8.38 11.59 -12.34
CA ARG A 31 -9.03 12.73 -13.04
C ARG A 31 -8.66 12.81 -14.53
N LYS A 32 -7.50 12.28 -14.93
CA LYS A 32 -7.08 12.27 -16.35
C LYS A 32 -7.78 11.14 -17.09
N ALA A 33 -8.25 11.39 -18.31
CA ALA A 33 -8.99 10.39 -19.10
C ALA A 33 -8.18 9.11 -19.42
N ARG A 34 -6.85 9.21 -19.51
CA ARG A 34 -5.96 8.05 -19.76
C ARG A 34 -6.06 7.01 -18.64
N GLY A 35 -5.91 5.73 -18.98
CA GLY A 35 -5.81 4.67 -17.98
C GLY A 35 -4.56 4.79 -17.11
N LEU A 36 -4.65 4.29 -15.88
CA LEU A 36 -3.61 4.26 -14.85
C LEU A 36 -3.26 2.80 -14.53
N THR A 37 -1.98 2.48 -14.35
CA THR A 37 -1.57 1.27 -13.63
C THR A 37 -1.24 1.61 -12.18
N TYR A 38 -1.97 0.99 -11.27
CA TYR A 38 -1.68 1.00 -9.85
C TYR A 38 -0.96 -0.30 -9.46
N ALA A 39 0.14 -0.20 -8.71
CA ALA A 39 0.86 -1.36 -8.21
C ALA A 39 1.25 -1.25 -6.73
N GLU A 40 1.22 -2.36 -6.00
CA GLU A 40 1.70 -2.45 -4.62
C GLU A 40 2.75 -3.54 -4.49
N THR A 41 3.90 -3.22 -3.92
CA THR A 41 4.96 -4.21 -3.66
C THR A 41 4.69 -5.08 -2.42
N HIS A 42 3.85 -4.60 -1.51
CA HIS A 42 3.51 -5.24 -0.25
C HIS A 42 2.04 -4.96 0.08
N ALA A 43 1.13 -5.77 -0.47
CA ALA A 43 -0.31 -5.48 -0.43
C ALA A 43 -1.01 -5.88 0.88
N GLY A 44 -0.41 -6.77 1.68
CA GLY A 44 -1.08 -7.37 2.84
C GLY A 44 -2.36 -8.11 2.43
N ARG A 45 -3.30 -8.26 3.37
CA ARG A 45 -4.57 -8.97 3.15
C ARG A 45 -5.71 -8.12 2.58
N GLY A 46 -5.49 -6.82 2.36
CA GLY A 46 -6.48 -5.92 1.77
C GLY A 46 -7.59 -5.41 2.71
N LEU A 47 -8.17 -6.24 3.57
CA LEU A 47 -9.23 -5.86 4.52
C LEU A 47 -8.96 -6.40 5.92
N TYR A 48 -9.23 -5.58 6.94
CA TYR A 48 -8.94 -5.89 8.35
C TYR A 48 -10.19 -5.73 9.21
N ASP A 49 -10.38 -6.64 10.17
CA ASP A 49 -11.39 -6.53 11.22
C ASP A 49 -10.74 -5.94 12.48
N LEU A 50 -11.14 -4.73 12.84
CA LEU A 50 -10.60 -4.02 14.01
C LEU A 50 -11.17 -4.52 15.35
N SER A 51 -12.13 -5.44 15.33
CA SER A 51 -12.61 -6.15 16.52
C SER A 51 -11.86 -7.47 16.79
N GLY A 52 -10.96 -7.86 15.88
CA GLY A 52 -10.17 -9.08 15.98
C GLY A 52 -9.11 -9.06 17.09
N PRO A 53 -8.61 -10.24 17.50
CA PRO A 53 -7.66 -10.38 18.60
C PRO A 53 -6.31 -9.71 18.33
N GLU A 54 -5.85 -9.65 17.08
CA GLU A 54 -4.60 -8.97 16.70
C GLU A 54 -4.69 -7.45 16.94
N ALA A 55 -5.78 -6.81 16.50
CA ALA A 55 -5.99 -5.38 16.68
C ALA A 55 -6.14 -4.99 18.16
N ALA A 56 -6.80 -5.85 18.96
CA ALA A 56 -6.98 -5.64 20.39
C ALA A 56 -5.67 -5.67 21.19
N ARG A 57 -4.64 -6.39 20.71
CA ARG A 57 -3.36 -6.54 21.42
C ARG A 57 -2.52 -5.26 21.47
N THR A 58 -2.59 -4.41 20.44
CA THR A 58 -1.77 -3.18 20.37
C THR A 58 -2.57 -1.94 20.73
N GLY A 59 -3.88 -1.93 20.47
CA GLY A 59 -4.72 -0.75 20.65
C GLY A 59 -4.45 0.38 19.65
N GLU A 60 -3.66 0.15 18.60
CA GLU A 60 -3.30 1.19 17.63
C GLU A 60 -4.52 1.76 16.91
N ALA A 61 -5.49 0.91 16.55
CA ALA A 61 -6.74 1.35 15.94
C ALA A 61 -7.50 2.35 16.82
N ALA A 62 -7.48 2.18 18.15
CA ALA A 62 -8.13 3.10 19.07
C ALA A 62 -7.42 4.47 19.10
N ALA A 63 -6.09 4.48 18.93
CA ALA A 63 -5.30 5.71 18.84
C ALA A 63 -5.40 6.40 17.46
N GLY A 64 -5.61 5.62 16.39
CA GLY A 64 -5.83 6.09 15.03
C GLY A 64 -7.31 6.33 14.74
N ILE A 65 -7.93 5.39 14.02
CA ILE A 65 -9.29 5.55 13.49
C ILE A 65 -10.38 5.69 14.56
N GLY A 66 -10.11 5.29 15.80
CA GLY A 66 -10.99 5.53 16.95
C GLY A 66 -11.07 7.02 17.36
N ARG A 67 -10.04 7.82 17.05
CA ARG A 67 -9.96 9.25 17.42
C ARG A 67 -10.00 10.18 16.22
N ILE A 68 -9.44 9.74 15.10
CA ILE A 68 -9.27 10.55 13.90
C ILE A 68 -10.31 10.11 12.87
N ARG A 69 -11.15 11.06 12.43
CA ARG A 69 -12.11 10.82 11.35
C ARG A 69 -11.50 11.23 10.02
N PRO A 70 -11.13 10.28 9.13
CA PRO A 70 -10.61 10.63 7.82
C PRO A 70 -11.68 11.35 6.99
N ALA A 71 -11.26 12.36 6.26
CA ALA A 71 -12.09 13.13 5.32
C ALA A 71 -11.71 12.83 3.86
N GLY A 72 -12.36 13.49 2.91
CA GLY A 72 -12.08 13.36 1.48
C GLY A 72 -12.25 11.93 0.95
N ALA A 73 -11.42 11.56 -0.03
CA ALA A 73 -11.46 10.24 -0.68
C ALA A 73 -11.36 9.08 0.33
N LEU A 74 -10.44 9.16 1.31
CA LEU A 74 -10.31 8.11 2.33
C LEU A 74 -11.57 7.98 3.20
N GLY A 75 -12.16 9.11 3.61
CA GLY A 75 -13.41 9.11 4.40
C GLY A 75 -14.57 8.44 3.64
N ALA A 76 -14.73 8.79 2.36
CA ALA A 76 -15.77 8.20 1.51
C ALA A 76 -15.56 6.69 1.28
N VAL A 77 -14.31 6.27 1.04
CA VAL A 77 -13.95 4.85 0.94
C VAL A 77 -14.27 4.11 2.23
N LEU A 78 -13.82 4.63 3.38
CA LEU A 78 -14.05 3.98 4.67
C LEU A 78 -15.54 3.81 4.97
N ALA A 79 -16.36 4.83 4.69
CA ALA A 79 -17.80 4.76 4.86
C ALA A 79 -18.42 3.65 3.99
N ALA A 80 -18.03 3.56 2.71
CA ALA A 80 -18.50 2.52 1.81
C ALA A 80 -18.07 1.11 2.27
N ILE A 81 -16.82 0.96 2.73
CA ILE A 81 -16.28 -0.31 3.22
C ILE A 81 -17.02 -0.76 4.48
N ARG A 82 -17.29 0.15 5.42
CA ARG A 82 -18.05 -0.19 6.63
C ARG A 82 -19.51 -0.54 6.34
N ALA A 83 -20.11 0.10 5.35
CA ALA A 83 -21.46 -0.25 4.91
C ALA A 83 -21.52 -1.67 4.31
N ALA A 84 -20.48 -2.11 3.60
CA ALA A 84 -20.44 -3.42 2.95
C ALA A 84 -19.93 -4.55 3.86
N HIS A 85 -18.98 -4.26 4.76
CA HIS A 85 -18.26 -5.28 5.53
C HIS A 85 -18.44 -5.15 7.06
N GLY A 86 -19.26 -4.20 7.51
CA GLY A 86 -19.56 -3.98 8.92
C GLY A 86 -18.75 -2.85 9.56
N PRO A 87 -19.19 -2.36 10.73
CA PRO A 87 -18.67 -1.13 11.35
C PRO A 87 -17.20 -1.21 11.77
N HIS A 88 -16.69 -2.42 12.03
CA HIS A 88 -15.31 -2.67 12.45
C HIS A 88 -14.35 -2.92 11.28
N ALA A 89 -14.84 -2.94 10.04
CA ALA A 89 -14.00 -3.12 8.87
C ALA A 89 -13.10 -1.90 8.63
N TYR A 90 -11.82 -2.18 8.34
CA TYR A 90 -10.84 -1.20 7.92
C TYR A 90 -10.18 -1.61 6.61
N PRO A 91 -10.20 -0.76 5.57
CA PRO A 91 -9.56 -1.07 4.30
C PRO A 91 -8.05 -0.83 4.37
N GLY A 92 -7.27 -1.82 3.95
CA GLY A 92 -5.87 -1.62 3.58
C GLY A 92 -5.73 -0.90 2.23
N SER A 93 -4.49 -0.62 1.84
CA SER A 93 -4.17 0.04 0.56
C SER A 93 -4.83 -0.61 -0.66
N PRO A 94 -4.92 -1.96 -0.80
CA PRO A 94 -5.58 -2.55 -1.97
C PRO A 94 -7.06 -2.20 -2.07
N MET A 95 -7.79 -2.24 -0.95
CA MET A 95 -9.22 -1.93 -0.94
C MET A 95 -9.47 -0.44 -1.18
N ILE A 96 -8.58 0.43 -0.68
CA ILE A 96 -8.64 1.87 -0.93
C ILE A 96 -8.45 2.14 -2.41
N ALA A 97 -7.37 1.64 -3.00
CA ALA A 97 -7.09 1.86 -4.41
C ALA A 97 -8.19 1.25 -5.29
N ARG A 98 -8.64 0.02 -5.02
CA ARG A 98 -9.70 -0.62 -5.79
C ARG A 98 -10.98 0.20 -5.83
N ARG A 99 -11.35 0.84 -4.72
CA ARG A 99 -12.57 1.66 -4.65
C ARG A 99 -12.45 2.97 -5.44
N LEU A 100 -11.23 3.47 -5.65
CA LEU A 100 -10.95 4.75 -6.30
C LEU A 100 -10.50 4.60 -7.77
N LEU A 101 -10.02 3.43 -8.16
CA LEU A 101 -9.67 3.10 -9.54
C LEU A 101 -10.92 2.94 -10.41
N ARG A 102 -10.77 3.21 -11.71
CA ARG A 102 -11.85 3.12 -12.70
C ARG A 102 -11.73 1.82 -13.51
N PRO A 103 -12.78 1.41 -14.25
CA PRO A 103 -12.76 0.15 -14.99
C PRO A 103 -11.62 -0.01 -16.02
N GLN A 104 -11.10 1.09 -16.58
CA GLN A 104 -9.97 1.07 -17.52
C GLN A 104 -8.59 1.04 -16.84
N ASP A 105 -8.54 1.22 -15.53
CA ASP A 105 -7.31 1.22 -14.77
C ASP A 105 -6.90 -0.22 -14.43
N ARG A 106 -5.59 -0.46 -14.33
CA ARG A 106 -5.00 -1.78 -14.07
C ARG A 106 -4.45 -1.83 -12.66
N MET A 107 -4.66 -2.94 -11.95
CA MET A 107 -4.23 -3.13 -10.56
C MET A 107 -3.33 -4.37 -10.43
N ILE A 108 -2.10 -4.18 -9.95
CA ILE A 108 -1.09 -5.25 -9.78
C ILE A 108 -0.66 -5.30 -8.30
N LEU A 109 -0.86 -6.41 -7.62
CA LEU A 109 -0.61 -6.55 -6.19
C LEU A 109 0.36 -7.69 -5.92
N PHE A 110 1.38 -7.42 -5.13
CA PHE A 110 2.34 -8.41 -4.66
C PHE A 110 2.17 -8.64 -3.16
N GLU A 111 2.06 -9.89 -2.76
CA GLU A 111 2.04 -10.30 -1.35
C GLU A 111 2.77 -11.62 -1.18
N LEU A 112 3.85 -11.62 -0.39
CA LEU A 112 4.74 -12.76 -0.25
C LEU A 112 4.24 -13.78 0.80
N HIS A 113 3.57 -13.31 1.86
CA HIS A 113 3.07 -14.16 2.94
C HIS A 113 1.87 -15.01 2.45
N PRO A 114 1.92 -16.35 2.51
CA PRO A 114 0.89 -17.20 1.94
C PRO A 114 -0.52 -16.96 2.48
N ALA A 115 -0.67 -16.76 3.79
CA ALA A 115 -1.97 -16.47 4.41
C ALA A 115 -2.54 -15.10 4.01
N GLU A 116 -1.72 -14.04 4.07
CA GLU A 116 -2.12 -12.70 3.61
C GLU A 116 -2.49 -12.72 2.12
N HIS A 117 -1.71 -13.39 1.28
CA HIS A 117 -2.02 -13.53 -0.14
C HIS A 117 -3.36 -14.25 -0.36
N ALA A 118 -3.62 -15.34 0.35
CA ALA A 118 -4.89 -16.07 0.23
C ALA A 118 -6.09 -15.18 0.63
N ALA A 119 -5.95 -14.43 1.73
CA ALA A 119 -6.97 -13.47 2.16
C ALA A 119 -7.15 -12.32 1.15
N LEU A 120 -6.05 -11.78 0.62
CA LEU A 120 -6.06 -10.74 -0.41
C LEU A 120 -6.79 -11.22 -1.66
N SER A 121 -6.49 -12.42 -2.15
CA SER A 121 -7.17 -13.02 -3.31
C SER A 121 -8.68 -13.17 -3.08
N ALA A 122 -9.09 -13.59 -1.87
CA ALA A 122 -10.50 -13.73 -1.53
C ALA A 122 -11.23 -12.38 -1.50
N VAL A 123 -10.61 -11.35 -0.90
CA VAL A 123 -11.20 -10.01 -0.78
C VAL A 123 -11.25 -9.26 -2.12
N MET A 124 -10.21 -9.41 -2.95
CA MET A 124 -10.10 -8.65 -4.20
C MET A 124 -10.96 -9.22 -5.35
N GLY A 125 -11.29 -10.51 -5.29
CA GLY A 125 -12.03 -11.19 -6.36
C GLY A 125 -11.37 -11.01 -7.73
N SER A 126 -12.17 -10.70 -8.75
CA SER A 126 -11.69 -10.38 -10.10
C SER A 126 -11.26 -8.91 -10.24
N GLY A 127 -10.44 -8.60 -11.24
CA GLY A 127 -10.06 -7.22 -11.58
C GLY A 127 -8.76 -6.70 -10.96
N ALA A 128 -8.00 -7.55 -10.26
CA ALA A 128 -6.61 -7.28 -9.89
C ALA A 128 -5.74 -8.48 -10.26
N GLU A 129 -4.53 -8.21 -10.71
CA GLU A 129 -3.47 -9.21 -10.88
C GLU A 129 -2.76 -9.37 -9.54
N ILE A 130 -2.87 -10.54 -8.92
CA ILE A 130 -2.34 -10.81 -7.58
C ILE A 130 -1.24 -11.86 -7.69
N HIS A 131 -0.07 -11.54 -7.16
CA HIS A 131 1.12 -12.37 -7.28
C HIS A 131 1.69 -12.73 -5.91
N ARG A 132 1.84 -14.03 -5.65
CA ARG A 132 2.54 -14.53 -4.47
C ARG A 132 4.06 -14.66 -4.70
N ARG A 133 4.76 -13.53 -4.69
CA ARG A 133 6.22 -13.43 -4.86
C ARG A 133 6.74 -12.14 -4.25
N ASP A 134 8.06 -11.97 -4.26
CA ASP A 134 8.71 -10.72 -3.85
C ASP A 134 8.23 -9.56 -4.73
N GLY A 135 7.75 -8.48 -4.11
CA GLY A 135 7.16 -7.37 -4.84
C GLY A 135 8.17 -6.48 -5.56
N PHE A 136 9.40 -6.40 -5.08
CA PHE A 136 10.45 -5.63 -5.76
C PHE A 136 10.87 -6.32 -7.05
N GLU A 137 11.17 -7.60 -6.96
CA GLU A 137 11.52 -8.45 -8.09
C GLU A 137 10.34 -8.54 -9.08
N GLY A 138 9.15 -8.84 -8.58
CA GLY A 138 7.95 -9.01 -9.39
C GLY A 138 7.56 -7.75 -10.16
N LEU A 139 7.56 -6.57 -9.52
CA LEU A 139 7.19 -5.34 -10.22
C LEU A 139 8.26 -4.91 -11.24
N LEU A 140 9.55 -5.10 -10.95
CA LEU A 140 10.62 -4.84 -11.92
C LEU A 140 10.49 -5.73 -13.17
N ALA A 141 10.06 -6.98 -13.01
CA ALA A 141 9.84 -7.90 -14.13
C ALA A 141 8.66 -7.48 -15.04
N LEU A 142 7.68 -6.76 -14.50
CA LEU A 142 6.51 -6.26 -15.24
C LEU A 142 6.68 -4.84 -15.78
N ALA A 143 7.74 -4.12 -15.36
CA ALA A 143 7.94 -2.72 -15.67
C ALA A 143 8.58 -2.48 -17.05
N PRO A 144 8.07 -1.52 -17.87
CA PRO A 144 6.87 -0.73 -17.65
C PRO A 144 5.60 -1.48 -18.13
N PRO A 145 4.52 -1.52 -17.32
CA PRO A 145 3.25 -2.07 -17.74
C PRO A 145 2.53 -1.14 -18.73
N ARG A 146 1.44 -1.65 -19.30
CA ARG A 146 0.42 -0.85 -19.99
C ARG A 146 -0.86 -0.81 -19.13
N PRO A 147 -1.48 0.36 -18.92
CA PRO A 147 -1.03 1.72 -19.27
C PRO A 147 0.30 2.15 -18.62
N ARG A 148 1.07 3.02 -19.29
CA ARG A 148 2.37 3.50 -18.75
C ARG A 148 2.23 4.58 -17.68
N ALA A 149 1.09 5.26 -17.55
CA ALA A 149 0.90 6.14 -16.39
C ALA A 149 0.79 5.26 -15.14
N GLY A 150 1.67 5.46 -14.16
CA GLY A 150 1.81 4.55 -13.02
C GLY A 150 1.70 5.24 -11.67
N LEU A 151 1.06 4.60 -10.69
CA LEU A 151 1.22 4.89 -9.27
C LEU A 151 1.65 3.62 -8.56
N VAL A 152 2.78 3.66 -7.87
CA VAL A 152 3.35 2.51 -7.17
C VAL A 152 3.45 2.80 -5.68
N LEU A 153 2.83 1.96 -4.85
CA LEU A 153 3.01 1.99 -3.40
C LEU A 153 4.10 0.99 -2.98
N VAL A 154 5.05 1.50 -2.20
CA VAL A 154 6.13 0.74 -1.57
C VAL A 154 6.01 0.82 -0.06
N ASP A 155 5.55 -0.27 0.56
CA ASP A 155 5.20 -0.33 1.98
C ASP A 155 5.73 -1.61 2.66
N PRO A 156 7.06 -1.84 2.68
CA PRO A 156 7.62 -3.00 3.36
C PRO A 156 7.44 -2.88 4.87
N SER A 157 7.52 -4.01 5.58
CA SER A 157 7.40 -4.04 7.05
C SER A 157 8.59 -3.40 7.77
N TYR A 158 9.76 -3.33 7.13
CA TYR A 158 11.03 -2.92 7.73
C TYR A 158 11.47 -3.81 8.91
N GLU A 159 10.99 -5.07 8.97
CA GLU A 159 11.47 -6.08 9.92
C GLU A 159 12.94 -6.43 9.64
N VAL A 160 13.33 -6.44 8.36
CA VAL A 160 14.70 -6.73 7.94
C VAL A 160 15.43 -5.42 7.74
N LYS A 161 16.48 -5.25 8.54
CA LYS A 161 17.42 -4.12 8.52
C LYS A 161 17.85 -3.63 7.12
N ALA A 162 18.02 -4.54 6.17
CA ALA A 162 18.45 -4.26 4.80
C ALA A 162 17.33 -3.71 3.89
N GLU A 163 16.07 -3.70 4.34
CA GLU A 163 14.91 -3.27 3.55
C GLU A 163 14.98 -1.77 3.21
N TYR A 164 15.52 -0.91 4.08
CA TYR A 164 15.72 0.52 3.76
C TYR A 164 16.59 0.72 2.52
N ALA A 165 17.76 0.08 2.48
CA ALA A 165 18.67 0.13 1.34
C ALA A 165 18.07 -0.55 0.10
N ALA A 166 17.33 -1.65 0.29
CA ALA A 166 16.67 -2.39 -0.80
C ALA A 166 15.57 -1.54 -1.44
N THR A 167 14.75 -0.86 -0.66
CA THR A 167 13.73 0.08 -1.11
C THR A 167 14.35 1.18 -1.97
N ALA A 168 15.42 1.83 -1.51
CA ALA A 168 16.10 2.86 -2.31
C ALA A 168 16.58 2.31 -3.67
N ARG A 169 17.27 1.16 -3.67
CA ARG A 169 17.74 0.52 -4.90
C ARG A 169 16.60 0.14 -5.84
N PHE A 170 15.50 -0.38 -5.29
CA PHE A 170 14.31 -0.75 -6.04
C PHE A 170 13.71 0.48 -6.75
N VAL A 171 13.49 1.58 -6.03
CA VAL A 171 12.90 2.81 -6.58
C VAL A 171 13.77 3.38 -7.71
N LEU A 172 15.09 3.45 -7.52
CA LEU A 172 16.02 3.92 -8.55
C LEU A 172 15.94 3.08 -9.83
N ARG A 173 15.92 1.74 -9.68
CA ARG A 173 15.81 0.83 -10.82
C ARG A 173 14.45 0.94 -11.51
N LEU A 174 13.38 1.01 -10.72
CA LEU A 174 12.01 1.11 -11.22
C LEU A 174 11.83 2.39 -12.04
N LEU A 175 12.27 3.54 -11.55
CA LEU A 175 12.17 4.80 -12.28
C LEU A 175 13.09 4.84 -13.50
N GLY A 176 14.20 4.09 -13.49
CA GLY A 176 15.06 3.90 -14.66
C GLY A 176 14.38 3.15 -15.81
N CYS A 177 13.57 2.11 -15.52
CA CYS A 177 12.85 1.34 -16.55
C CYS A 177 11.41 1.81 -16.78
N TRP A 178 10.81 2.51 -15.82
CA TRP A 178 9.46 3.05 -15.87
C TRP A 178 9.40 4.52 -15.41
N PRO A 179 9.90 5.47 -16.22
CA PRO A 179 9.99 6.89 -15.84
C PRO A 179 8.65 7.60 -15.64
N GLN A 180 7.54 7.03 -16.13
CA GLN A 180 6.20 7.59 -16.01
C GLN A 180 5.48 7.19 -14.71
N ALA A 181 6.11 6.36 -13.88
CA ALA A 181 5.58 6.00 -12.57
C ALA A 181 5.79 7.12 -11.55
N ALA A 182 4.74 7.43 -10.78
CA ALA A 182 4.88 8.07 -9.49
C ALA A 182 5.06 6.97 -8.43
N VAL A 183 6.01 7.14 -7.51
CA VAL A 183 6.30 6.15 -6.46
C VAL A 183 6.03 6.78 -5.10
N LEU A 184 5.10 6.20 -4.34
CA LEU A 184 4.82 6.53 -2.95
C LEU A 184 5.54 5.50 -2.06
N VAL A 185 6.51 5.94 -1.27
CA VAL A 185 7.25 5.09 -0.33
C VAL A 185 6.82 5.41 1.09
N TRP A 186 6.34 4.41 1.81
CA TRP A 186 6.15 4.48 3.26
C TRP A 186 7.43 4.04 3.98
N TYR A 187 7.78 4.72 5.06
CA TYR A 187 8.88 4.33 5.94
C TYR A 187 8.65 4.84 7.37
N PRO A 188 9.01 4.06 8.40
CA PRO A 188 8.91 4.49 9.78
C PRO A 188 10.17 5.26 10.23
N ILE A 189 9.97 6.21 11.15
CA ILE A 189 11.07 6.91 11.83
C ILE A 189 11.31 6.23 13.18
N LEU A 190 12.32 5.37 13.22
CA LEU A 190 12.71 4.62 14.42
C LEU A 190 14.02 5.16 15.00
N ARG A 191 14.24 4.94 16.31
CA ARG A 191 15.46 5.39 17.03
C ARG A 191 16.77 4.96 16.37
N ALA A 192 16.77 3.85 15.64
CA ALA A 192 17.95 3.35 14.94
C ALA A 192 18.37 4.17 13.72
N GLY A 193 17.61 5.20 13.30
CA GLY A 193 18.01 6.15 12.25
C GLY A 193 18.07 5.59 10.82
N ARG A 194 17.66 4.33 10.60
CA ARG A 194 17.84 3.65 9.30
C ARG A 194 17.11 4.28 8.12
N HIS A 195 16.09 5.10 8.37
CA HIS A 195 15.41 5.86 7.33
C HIS A 195 16.36 6.84 6.61
N GLU A 196 17.43 7.28 7.25
CA GLU A 196 18.45 8.13 6.62
C GLU A 196 19.16 7.41 5.45
N GLU A 197 19.38 6.09 5.55
CA GLU A 197 19.96 5.30 4.45
C GLU A 197 19.05 5.27 3.23
N LEU A 198 17.73 5.13 3.45
CA LEU A 198 16.72 5.22 2.40
C LEU A 198 16.75 6.61 1.74
N LEU A 199 16.72 7.68 2.54
CA LEU A 199 16.72 9.06 2.03
C LEU A 199 18.00 9.39 1.25
N ALA A 200 19.17 9.00 1.77
CA ALA A 200 20.45 9.19 1.09
C ALA A 200 20.50 8.42 -0.25
N GLY A 201 19.92 7.23 -0.31
CA GLY A 201 19.79 6.47 -1.56
C GLY A 201 18.89 7.17 -2.58
N LEU A 202 17.75 7.71 -2.14
CA LEU A 202 16.77 8.39 -3.00
C LEU A 202 17.21 9.78 -3.46
N ALA A 203 18.10 10.46 -2.72
CA ALA A 203 18.65 11.77 -3.10
C ALA A 203 19.33 11.77 -4.49
N ARG A 204 19.67 10.58 -5.02
CA ARG A 204 20.21 10.38 -6.36
C ARG A 204 19.21 10.64 -7.50
N LEU A 205 17.91 10.69 -7.22
CA LEU A 205 16.88 10.97 -8.23
C LEU A 205 16.90 12.44 -8.72
N GLY A 206 17.57 13.33 -8.00
CA GLY A 206 17.51 14.77 -8.25
C GLY A 206 16.14 15.37 -7.87
N PRO A 207 16.06 16.71 -7.77
CA PRO A 207 14.79 17.43 -7.61
C PRO A 207 13.93 17.41 -8.88
#